data_AF-A0A956EUI4-F1
#
_entry.id   AF-A0A956EUI4-F1
#
_cell.length_a   1.000
_cell.length_b   1.000
_cell.length_c   1.000
_cell.angle_alpha   90.00
_cell.angle_beta   90.00
_cell.angle_gamma   90.00
#
_symmetry.space_group_name_H-M   'P 1'
#
loop_
_entity.id
_entity.type
_entity.pdbx_description
1 polymer ?
#
loop_
_entity_poly.entity_id
_entity_poly.type
_entity_poly.pdbx_seq_one_letter_code
_entity_poly.pdbx_strand_id
1 'polypeptide(L)'
;DTCKVPAPPAPPIPTPFPNMGQVNSASKTSKKVLIRNKAAVVEGSEIPKSMGDEAGVGGGVVSGGFGQKITFKKGSAKVIVEGKGAAYLTCTTGHNGANPNAPNGMQVAPSQTVVLVAP
;
A
#
# COMPACT_ATOMS: atom_id res chain seq x y z
N ASP A 1 6.69 -3.75 7.78
CA ASP A 1 7.15 -4.51 6.61
C ASP A 1 8.35 -5.32 7.01
N THR A 2 8.39 -6.64 6.79
CA THR A 2 9.47 -7.48 7.35
C THR A 2 10.49 -7.83 6.28
N CYS A 3 11.76 -7.47 6.50
CA CYS A 3 12.84 -7.72 5.56
C CYS A 3 13.88 -8.69 6.11
N LYS A 4 14.64 -9.32 5.22
CA LYS A 4 15.76 -10.21 5.56
C LYS A 4 16.99 -9.36 5.89
N VAL A 5 17.52 -9.49 7.11
CA VAL A 5 18.76 -8.82 7.53
C VAL A 5 19.89 -9.84 7.62
N PRO A 6 21.00 -9.66 6.87
CA PRO A 6 22.16 -10.54 6.98
C PRO A 6 22.71 -10.59 8.41
N ALA A 7 22.96 -11.80 8.93
CA ALA A 7 23.49 -12.00 10.28
C ALA A 7 24.57 -13.09 10.34
N PRO A 8 25.67 -13.02 9.57
CA PRO A 8 26.69 -14.08 9.58
C PRO A 8 27.31 -14.32 10.97
N PRO A 9 27.59 -15.58 11.35
CA PRO A 9 27.45 -16.82 10.58
C PRO A 9 26.02 -17.41 10.58
N ALA A 10 25.05 -16.77 11.24
CA ALA A 10 23.67 -17.23 11.29
C ALA A 10 22.89 -16.92 9.99
N PRO A 11 21.76 -17.63 9.73
CA PRO A 11 20.84 -17.28 8.66
C PRO A 11 20.28 -15.85 8.80
N PRO A 12 19.81 -15.22 7.70
CA PRO A 12 19.18 -13.90 7.76
C PRO A 12 18.02 -13.84 8.75
N ILE A 13 17.97 -12.78 9.54
CA ILE A 13 16.94 -12.57 10.57
C ILE A 13 15.80 -11.76 9.96
N PRO A 14 14.53 -12.22 10.05
CA PRO A 14 13.37 -11.41 9.72
C PRO A 14 13.23 -10.21 10.68
N THR A 15 13.34 -8.99 10.16
CA THR A 15 13.33 -7.76 10.96
C THR A 15 12.29 -6.79 10.42
N PRO A 16 11.46 -6.16 11.28
CA PRO A 16 10.48 -5.18 10.84
C PRO A 16 11.13 -3.83 10.51
N PHE A 17 10.71 -3.25 9.38
CA PHE A 17 11.03 -1.92 8.91
C PHE A 17 9.76 -1.12 8.58
N PRO A 18 9.81 0.22 8.65
CA PRO A 18 8.76 1.07 8.11
C PRO A 18 8.74 0.92 6.58
N ASN A 19 7.55 0.87 5.99
CA ASN A 19 7.42 0.99 4.55
C ASN A 19 6.14 1.77 4.23
N MET A 20 6.30 2.89 3.53
CA MET A 20 5.26 3.89 3.33
C MET A 20 5.14 4.30 1.86
N GLY A 21 3.98 4.80 1.49
CA GLY A 21 3.73 5.39 0.18
C GLY A 21 2.87 6.64 0.28
N GLN A 22 2.94 7.48 -0.73
CA GLN A 22 2.22 8.74 -0.76
C GLN A 22 0.98 8.63 -1.67
N VAL A 23 -0.21 8.72 -1.08
CA VAL A 23 -1.50 8.56 -1.80
C VAL A 23 -1.69 9.63 -2.88
N ASN A 24 -1.04 10.79 -2.74
CA ASN A 24 -1.05 11.84 -3.77
C ASN A 24 -0.46 11.40 -5.13
N SER A 25 0.35 10.35 -5.14
CA SER A 25 0.96 9.75 -6.33
C SER A 25 0.21 8.51 -6.83
N ALA A 26 -0.96 8.23 -6.26
CA ALA A 26 -1.77 7.09 -6.68
C ALA A 26 -2.18 7.21 -8.15
N SER A 27 -2.17 6.07 -8.81
CA SER A 27 -2.55 5.86 -10.21
C SER A 27 -3.58 4.73 -10.28
N LYS A 28 -4.14 4.49 -11.48
CA LYS A 28 -5.26 3.55 -11.67
C LYS A 28 -6.44 3.86 -10.72
N THR A 29 -6.64 5.15 -10.47
CA THR A 29 -7.75 5.72 -9.71
C THR A 29 -8.99 5.85 -10.60
N SER A 30 -10.08 6.39 -10.06
CA SER A 30 -11.27 6.69 -10.82
C SER A 30 -11.00 7.62 -12.02
N LYS A 31 -11.73 7.45 -13.11
CA LYS A 31 -11.69 8.32 -14.30
C LYS A 31 -12.73 9.43 -14.26
N LYS A 32 -13.87 9.21 -13.60
CA LYS A 32 -15.01 10.14 -13.58
C LYS A 32 -15.30 10.75 -12.22
N VAL A 33 -15.03 10.02 -11.13
CA VAL A 33 -15.40 10.47 -9.78
C VAL A 33 -14.23 11.20 -9.14
N LEU A 34 -14.47 12.47 -8.82
CA LEU A 34 -13.51 13.34 -8.15
C LEU A 34 -13.98 13.63 -6.72
N ILE A 35 -13.06 13.58 -5.77
CA ILE A 35 -13.24 14.09 -4.41
C ILE A 35 -12.23 15.21 -4.22
N ARG A 36 -12.71 16.42 -3.89
CA ARG A 36 -11.88 17.64 -3.85
C ARG A 36 -11.05 17.85 -5.14
N ASN A 37 -11.69 17.66 -6.29
CA ASN A 37 -11.07 17.82 -7.61
C ASN A 37 -9.86 16.88 -7.86
N LYS A 38 -9.79 15.74 -7.16
CA LYS A 38 -8.80 14.67 -7.36
C LYS A 38 -9.50 13.35 -7.55
N ALA A 39 -8.98 12.51 -8.45
CA ALA A 39 -9.56 11.21 -8.74
C ALA A 39 -9.68 10.35 -7.48
N ALA A 40 -10.86 9.77 -7.26
CA ALA A 40 -11.10 8.89 -6.12
C ALA A 40 -10.23 7.64 -6.21
N VAL A 41 -9.59 7.28 -5.10
CA VAL A 41 -8.81 6.02 -4.98
C VAL A 41 -9.78 4.87 -4.78
N VAL A 42 -9.55 3.77 -5.50
CA VAL A 42 -10.42 2.58 -5.49
C VAL A 42 -9.58 1.32 -5.30
N GLU A 43 -10.24 0.20 -5.07
CA GLU A 43 -9.61 -1.11 -5.09
C GLU A 43 -8.82 -1.34 -6.40
N GLY A 44 -7.59 -1.81 -6.27
CA GLY A 44 -6.67 -2.01 -7.39
C GLY A 44 -5.96 -0.72 -7.87
N SER A 45 -6.20 0.44 -7.25
CA SER A 45 -5.33 1.60 -7.42
C SER A 45 -3.92 1.30 -6.90
N GLU A 46 -2.92 2.01 -7.44
CA GLU A 46 -1.51 1.74 -7.18
C GLU A 46 -0.74 3.02 -6.84
N ILE A 47 0.10 2.99 -5.81
CA ILE A 47 1.15 3.98 -5.58
C ILE A 47 2.43 3.42 -6.21
N PRO A 48 3.14 4.15 -7.07
CA PRO A 48 4.21 3.59 -7.91
C PRO A 48 5.41 3.08 -7.13
N LYS A 49 5.68 3.65 -5.94
CA LYS A 49 6.85 3.32 -5.13
C LYS A 49 6.54 3.39 -3.64
N SER A 50 6.95 2.35 -2.92
CA SER A 50 7.04 2.31 -1.46
C SER A 50 8.45 2.72 -1.02
N MET A 51 8.64 3.16 0.23
CA MET A 51 9.94 3.61 0.75
C MET A 51 10.03 3.43 2.27
N GLY A 52 11.25 3.22 2.78
CA GLY A 52 11.57 3.16 4.21
C GLY A 52 12.20 1.84 4.68
N ASP A 53 12.11 0.79 3.86
CA ASP A 53 12.54 -0.57 4.18
C ASP A 53 13.88 -0.95 3.55
N GLU A 54 14.57 0.00 2.91
CA GLU A 54 15.84 -0.22 2.19
C GLU A 54 16.99 -0.67 3.12
N ALA A 55 16.90 -0.36 4.43
CA ALA A 55 17.86 -0.85 5.43
C ALA A 55 17.76 -2.37 5.65
N GLY A 56 16.64 -3.00 5.26
CA GLY A 56 16.47 -4.44 5.21
C GLY A 56 17.12 -5.03 3.96
N VAL A 57 18.45 -4.94 3.86
CA VAL A 57 19.29 -5.21 2.67
C VAL A 57 18.91 -6.48 1.88
N GLY A 58 18.43 -7.53 2.54
CA GLY A 58 18.00 -8.78 1.88
C GLY A 58 16.58 -8.74 1.27
N GLY A 59 15.93 -7.58 1.26
CA GLY A 59 14.57 -7.37 0.75
C GLY A 59 13.49 -7.99 1.62
N GLY A 60 12.23 -7.80 1.20
CA GLY A 60 11.10 -8.36 1.91
C GLY A 60 11.13 -9.89 2.04
N VAL A 61 10.67 -10.41 3.17
CA VAL A 61 10.65 -11.87 3.43
C VAL A 61 9.83 -12.65 2.39
N VAL A 62 8.74 -12.05 1.89
CA VAL A 62 7.90 -12.60 0.81
C VAL A 62 8.23 -11.96 -0.54
N SER A 63 8.32 -10.63 -0.62
CA SER A 63 8.50 -9.92 -1.90
C SER A 63 9.89 -10.09 -2.50
N GLY A 64 10.91 -10.36 -1.69
CA GLY A 64 12.32 -10.44 -2.10
C GLY A 64 12.92 -9.10 -2.56
N GLY A 65 12.20 -7.99 -2.43
CA GLY A 65 12.63 -6.68 -2.89
C GLY A 65 12.08 -5.54 -2.03
N PHE A 66 12.53 -4.33 -2.36
CA PHE A 66 12.17 -3.06 -1.73
C PHE A 66 11.80 -2.04 -2.81
N GLY A 67 11.16 -0.94 -2.43
CA GLY A 67 10.94 0.19 -3.33
C GLY A 67 9.95 -0.06 -4.47
N GLN A 68 9.14 -1.12 -4.38
CA GLN A 68 8.17 -1.48 -5.43
C GLN A 68 6.80 -0.86 -5.15
N LYS A 69 5.87 -1.00 -6.09
CA LYS A 69 4.53 -0.41 -5.97
C LYS A 69 3.77 -0.89 -4.73
N ILE A 70 2.87 -0.04 -4.25
CA ILE A 70 1.82 -0.39 -3.28
C ILE A 70 0.51 -0.51 -4.02
N THR A 71 -0.30 -1.51 -3.68
CA THR A 71 -1.64 -1.71 -4.26
C THR A 71 -2.71 -1.65 -3.18
N PHE A 72 -3.80 -0.93 -3.43
CA PHE A 72 -4.99 -0.98 -2.59
C PHE A 72 -5.70 -2.32 -2.79
N LYS A 73 -5.62 -3.21 -1.80
CA LYS A 73 -6.06 -4.62 -1.91
C LYS A 73 -7.51 -4.83 -1.54
N LYS A 74 -8.12 -3.90 -0.80
CA LYS A 74 -9.52 -3.96 -0.38
C LYS A 74 -10.16 -2.58 -0.52
N GLY A 75 -11.33 -2.51 -1.15
CA GLY A 75 -12.21 -1.34 -1.12
C GLY A 75 -13.43 -1.56 -0.24
N SER A 76 -14.30 -0.55 -0.16
CA SER A 76 -15.62 -0.65 0.48
C SER A 76 -16.51 -1.65 -0.25
N ALA A 77 -17.25 -2.47 0.48
CA ALA A 77 -18.25 -3.38 -0.06
C ALA A 77 -19.58 -2.69 -0.39
N LYS A 78 -19.80 -1.48 0.13
CA LYS A 78 -21.06 -0.72 -0.03
C LYS A 78 -20.90 0.53 -0.89
N VAL A 79 -19.76 1.20 -0.78
CA VAL A 79 -19.48 2.41 -1.55
C VAL A 79 -18.66 2.04 -2.77
N ILE A 80 -19.35 1.95 -3.91
CA ILE A 80 -18.77 1.52 -5.18
C ILE A 80 -18.55 2.73 -6.09
N VAL A 81 -17.33 2.88 -6.59
CA VAL A 81 -16.91 3.90 -7.54
C VAL A 81 -16.47 3.20 -8.81
N GLU A 82 -17.21 3.42 -9.91
CA GLU A 82 -16.92 2.83 -11.22
C GLU A 82 -16.76 1.29 -11.18
N GLY A 83 -17.63 0.62 -10.42
CA GLY A 83 -17.62 -0.84 -10.29
C GLY A 83 -16.55 -1.40 -9.35
N LYS A 84 -15.79 -0.54 -8.66
CA LYS A 84 -14.77 -0.94 -7.69
C LYS A 84 -15.06 -0.37 -6.32
N GLY A 85 -14.74 -1.08 -5.26
CA GLY A 85 -14.87 -0.56 -3.91
C GLY A 85 -14.02 0.70 -3.71
N ALA A 86 -14.60 1.76 -3.15
CA ALA A 86 -13.86 2.98 -2.82
C ALA A 86 -12.84 2.68 -1.71
N ALA A 87 -11.63 3.22 -1.81
CA ALA A 87 -10.65 3.12 -0.72
C ALA A 87 -11.13 3.91 0.49
N TYR A 88 -10.79 3.44 1.69
CA TYR A 88 -11.20 4.03 2.95
C TYR A 88 -10.06 4.01 3.97
N LEU A 89 -10.16 4.84 5.01
CA LEU A 89 -9.18 4.81 6.11
C LEU A 89 -9.15 3.40 6.71
N THR A 90 -7.97 2.82 6.90
CA THR A 90 -7.71 1.43 7.35
C THR A 90 -7.91 0.34 6.30
N CYS A 91 -8.22 0.68 5.04
CA CYS A 91 -8.28 -0.33 3.99
C CYS A 91 -6.91 -0.99 3.76
N THR A 92 -6.92 -2.30 3.50
CA THR A 92 -5.69 -3.09 3.33
C THR A 92 -4.91 -2.67 2.09
N THR A 93 -3.60 -2.49 2.24
CA THR A 93 -2.66 -2.24 1.15
C THR A 93 -1.62 -3.35 1.09
N GLY A 94 -1.22 -3.73 -0.12
CA GLY A 94 -0.10 -4.64 -0.36
C GLY A 94 1.13 -3.84 -0.75
N HIS A 95 2.21 -3.96 0.01
CA HIS A 95 3.45 -3.22 -0.21
C HIS A 95 4.49 -4.10 -0.91
N ASN A 96 5.46 -3.47 -1.59
CA ASN A 96 6.56 -4.14 -2.28
C ASN A 96 6.16 -5.07 -3.45
N GLY A 97 5.27 -4.62 -4.32
CA GLY A 97 5.07 -5.21 -5.64
C GLY A 97 3.87 -6.13 -5.77
N ALA A 98 3.90 -6.99 -6.79
CA ALA A 98 2.76 -7.85 -7.16
C ALA A 98 2.47 -8.93 -6.11
N ASN A 99 3.53 -9.51 -5.54
CA ASN A 99 3.50 -10.39 -4.38
C ASN A 99 3.81 -9.55 -3.13
N PRO A 100 2.78 -9.07 -2.41
CA PRO A 100 2.98 -8.13 -1.33
C PRO A 100 3.81 -8.74 -0.23
N ASN A 101 4.67 -7.92 0.38
CA ASN A 101 5.42 -8.36 1.54
C ASN A 101 4.55 -8.45 2.80
N ALA A 102 5.07 -9.11 3.83
CA ALA A 102 4.35 -9.39 5.06
C ALA A 102 4.82 -8.51 6.24
N PRO A 103 3.93 -8.15 7.18
CA PRO A 103 2.46 -8.22 7.05
C PRO A 103 1.95 -7.19 6.04
N ASN A 104 0.70 -7.33 5.59
CA ASN A 104 0.04 -6.33 4.74
C ASN A 104 0.01 -4.96 5.44
N GLY A 105 0.06 -3.91 4.65
CA GLY A 105 -0.11 -2.54 5.10
C GLY A 105 -1.58 -2.13 5.19
N MET A 106 -1.78 -0.88 5.59
CA MET A 106 -3.08 -0.24 5.57
C MET A 106 -2.95 1.25 5.29
N GLN A 107 -4.01 1.87 4.75
CA GLN A 107 -4.09 3.32 4.67
C GLN A 107 -4.31 3.90 6.08
N VAL A 108 -3.24 4.36 6.73
CA VAL A 108 -3.28 4.90 8.10
C VAL A 108 -3.59 6.39 8.18
N ALA A 109 -3.46 7.12 7.07
CA ALA A 109 -3.72 8.55 7.00
C ALA A 109 -4.84 8.85 5.99
N PRO A 110 -5.79 9.74 6.32
CA PRO A 110 -6.80 10.17 5.36
C PRO A 110 -6.14 10.93 4.21
N SER A 111 -6.54 10.66 2.97
CA SER A 111 -6.08 11.41 1.79
C SER A 111 -6.76 12.78 1.67
N GLN A 112 -7.90 12.96 2.34
CA GLN A 112 -8.65 14.20 2.52
C GLN A 112 -9.67 14.01 3.67
N THR A 113 -10.25 15.09 4.19
CA THR A 113 -11.07 15.08 5.42
C THR A 113 -12.55 15.40 5.23
N VAL A 114 -13.01 15.65 4.00
CA VAL A 114 -14.39 16.07 3.69
C VAL A 114 -15.32 14.88 3.48
N VAL A 115 -14.83 13.82 2.83
CA VAL A 115 -15.60 12.60 2.57
C VAL A 115 -15.02 11.43 3.36
N LEU A 116 -15.82 10.78 4.20
CA LEU A 116 -15.42 9.56 4.90
C LEU A 116 -16.16 8.38 4.29
N VAL A 117 -15.41 7.34 3.94
CA VAL A 117 -15.94 6.08 3.39
C VAL A 117 -15.78 5.01 4.46
N ALA A 118 -16.79 4.18 4.64
CA ALA A 118 -16.76 3.02 5.54
C ALA A 118 -16.51 1.72 4.75
N PRO A 119 -16.01 0.65 5.40
CA PRO A 119 -15.81 -0.66 4.79
C PRO A 119 -17.07 -1.24 4.12
#